data_AF-A0A9N9ECR2-F1
#
_entry.id   AF-A0A9N9ECR2-F1
#
_cell.length_a   1.000
_cell.length_b   1.000
_cell.length_c   1.000
_cell.angle_alpha   90.00
_cell.angle_beta   90.00
_cell.angle_gamma   90.00
#
_symmetry.space_group_name_H-M   'P 1'
#
loop_
_entity.id
_entity.type
_entity.pdbx_description
1 polymer ?
#
loop_
_entity_poly.entity_id
_entity_poly.type
_entity_poly.pdbx_seq_one_letter_code
_entity_poly.pdbx_strand_id
1 'polypeptide(L)'
;LATVLGKAALITDLWTKYTYIAIPGSFVFWVVFIIIYGTIAPKLKFSEEYHGIVPKLFSSPVFYFTVLLIPVICLLRDYAWKYVKRMYHPRSYHVVQEIQKFNIPDYRPRMEQFQKAVKKVRAVQRLRRTRGFAFSQNESGQEAHLIRVYDTTVAKPKG
;
A
#
# COMPACT_ATOMS: atom_id res chain seq x y z
N LEU A 1 5.15 20.38 21.91
CA LEU A 1 4.74 19.92 20.57
C LEU A 1 5.80 19.05 19.89
N ALA A 2 7.06 19.52 19.77
CA ALA A 2 8.16 18.74 19.17
C ALA A 2 8.37 17.33 19.79
N THR A 3 8.33 17.21 21.11
CA THR A 3 8.41 15.92 21.83
C THR A 3 7.31 14.94 21.44
N VAL A 4 6.06 15.42 21.39
CA VAL A 4 4.88 14.60 21.07
C VAL A 4 4.90 14.17 19.61
N LEU A 5 5.26 15.08 18.69
CA LEU A 5 5.42 14.74 17.28
C LEU A 5 6.56 13.75 17.05
N GLY A 6 7.69 13.92 17.74
CA GLY A 6 8.79 12.96 17.69
C GLY A 6 8.38 11.59 18.25
N LYS A 7 7.56 11.55 19.30
CA LYS A 7 6.99 10.29 19.81
C LYS A 7 6.03 9.64 18.82
N ALA A 8 5.18 10.43 18.15
CA ALA A 8 4.32 9.94 17.08
C ALA A 8 5.15 9.37 15.91
N ALA A 9 6.23 10.05 15.53
CA ALA A 9 7.18 9.57 14.53
C ALA A 9 7.85 8.25 14.93
N LEU A 10 8.20 8.08 16.22
CA LEU A 10 8.74 6.83 16.75
C LEU A 10 7.74 5.68 16.78
N ILE A 11 6.46 5.95 17.02
CA ILE A 11 5.43 4.89 17.10
C ILE A 11 4.99 4.45 15.69
N THR A 12 5.05 5.36 14.71
CA THR A 12 4.65 5.07 13.32
C THR A 12 5.55 4.01 12.69
N ASP A 13 4.96 2.89 12.28
CA ASP A 13 5.70 1.77 11.67
C ASP A 13 5.84 1.90 10.14
N LEU A 14 4.92 2.58 9.46
CA LEU A 14 4.94 2.79 8.01
C LEU A 14 4.84 4.26 7.65
N TRP A 15 5.86 4.78 6.98
CA TRP A 15 5.92 6.16 6.53
C TRP A 15 5.26 6.29 5.16
N THR A 16 4.04 6.81 5.15
CA THR A 16 3.33 7.19 3.92
C THR A 16 3.62 8.64 3.56
N LYS A 17 3.23 9.05 2.34
CA LYS A 17 3.28 10.46 1.91
C LYS A 17 2.52 11.38 2.89
N TYR A 18 1.40 10.90 3.44
CA TYR A 18 0.59 11.66 4.38
C TYR A 18 1.28 11.85 5.73
N THR A 19 1.91 10.82 6.27
CA THR A 19 2.65 10.94 7.55
C THR A 19 3.87 11.84 7.40
N TYR A 20 4.52 11.81 6.23
CA TYR A 20 5.64 12.70 5.92
C TYR A 20 5.22 14.17 5.84
N ILE A 21 3.98 14.47 5.46
CA ILE A 21 3.46 15.84 5.47
C ILE A 21 2.93 16.20 6.86
N ALA A 22 2.20 15.31 7.52
CA ALA A 22 1.52 15.61 8.77
C ALA A 22 2.48 15.89 9.94
N ILE A 23 3.54 15.10 10.11
CA ILE A 23 4.45 15.23 11.26
C ILE A 23 5.27 16.53 11.18
N PRO A 24 6.11 16.77 10.16
CA PRO A 24 6.83 18.04 10.07
C PRO A 24 5.90 19.21 9.71
N GLY A 25 4.85 18.99 8.94
CA GLY A 25 3.89 20.05 8.57
C GLY A 25 3.14 20.60 9.77
N SER A 26 2.77 19.77 10.75
CA SER A 26 2.14 20.26 11.98
C SER A 26 3.11 21.07 12.86
N PHE A 27 4.41 20.75 12.86
CA PHE A 27 5.43 21.56 13.53
C PHE A 27 5.57 22.93 12.87
N VAL A 28 5.71 22.97 11.54
CA VAL A 28 5.83 24.22 10.78
C VAL A 28 4.56 25.07 10.92
N PHE A 29 3.39 24.45 10.79
CA PHE A 29 2.11 25.12 10.96
C PHE A 29 2.00 25.80 12.34
N TRP A 30 2.43 25.11 13.40
CA TRP A 30 2.42 25.68 14.74
C TRP A 30 3.38 26.86 14.90
N VAL A 31 4.58 26.80 14.31
CA VAL A 31 5.54 27.92 14.33
C VAL A 31 4.96 29.15 13.63
N VAL A 32 4.36 28.98 12.45
CA VAL A 32 3.69 30.05 11.71
C VAL A 32 2.50 30.59 12.50
N PHE A 33 1.71 29.71 13.10
CA PHE A 33 0.57 30.09 13.94
C PHE A 33 0.99 30.98 15.11
N ILE A 34 2.10 30.69 15.80
CA ILE A 34 2.59 31.54 16.90
C ILE A 34 2.98 32.94 16.43
N ILE A 35 3.61 33.07 15.27
CA ILE A 35 4.02 34.38 14.74
C ILE A 35 2.78 35.22 14.42
N ILE A 36 1.79 34.61 13.74
CA ILE A 36 0.55 35.28 13.35
C ILE A 36 -0.31 35.61 14.58
N TYR A 37 -0.55 34.62 15.44
CA TYR A 37 -1.39 34.78 16.63
C TYR A 37 -0.77 35.77 17.62
N GLY A 38 0.53 35.66 17.89
CA GLY A 38 1.23 36.54 18.83
C GLY A 38 1.35 37.99 18.36
N THR A 39 1.16 38.29 17.07
CA THR A 39 1.17 39.67 16.55
C THR A 39 -0.23 40.26 16.38
N ILE A 40 -1.23 39.42 16.08
CA ILE A 40 -2.62 39.85 15.84
C ILE A 40 -3.44 39.89 17.13
N ALA A 41 -3.31 38.89 18.01
CA ALA A 41 -4.12 38.79 19.23
C ALA A 41 -3.93 39.98 20.21
N PRO A 42 -2.72 40.54 20.39
CA PRO A 42 -2.55 41.75 21.21
C PRO A 42 -3.20 42.99 20.60
N LYS A 43 -3.28 43.08 19.26
CA LYS A 43 -3.92 44.21 18.57
C LYS A 43 -5.44 44.21 18.73
N LEU A 44 -6.03 43.03 18.92
CA LEU A 44 -7.47 42.82 19.15
C LEU A 44 -7.85 42.82 20.64
N LYS A 45 -6.93 43.15 21.56
CA LYS A 45 -7.12 43.12 23.03
C LYS A 45 -7.61 41.78 23.59
N PHE A 46 -7.44 40.69 22.85
CA PHE A 46 -7.91 39.36 23.28
C PHE A 46 -6.86 38.63 24.11
N SER A 47 -5.56 38.94 23.91
CA SER A 47 -4.46 38.34 24.65
C SER A 47 -3.26 39.27 24.72
N GLU A 48 -3.32 40.27 25.61
CA GLU A 48 -2.27 41.28 25.81
C GLU A 48 -0.95 40.67 26.33
N GLU A 49 -1.00 39.51 26.98
CA GLU A 49 0.17 38.78 27.49
C GLU A 49 1.20 38.43 26.41
N TYR A 50 0.79 38.26 25.15
CA TYR A 50 1.72 37.95 24.05
C TYR A 50 2.43 39.20 23.48
N HIS A 51 2.10 40.39 23.98
CA HIS A 51 2.63 41.64 23.45
C HIS A 51 4.16 41.71 23.62
N GLY A 52 4.89 41.83 22.52
CA GLY A 52 6.35 41.95 22.52
C GLY A 52 7.13 40.67 22.87
N ILE A 53 6.47 39.54 23.12
CA ILE A 53 7.14 38.26 23.40
C ILE A 53 7.73 37.64 22.12
N VAL A 54 6.98 37.66 21.02
CA VAL A 54 7.37 37.05 19.73
C VAL A 54 8.79 37.48 19.28
N PRO A 55 9.12 38.77 19.17
CA PRO A 55 10.46 39.19 18.72
C PRO A 55 11.58 38.77 19.71
N LYS A 56 11.31 38.78 21.02
CA LYS A 56 12.27 38.35 22.03
C LYS A 56 12.53 36.84 22.00
N LEU A 57 11.49 36.05 21.74
CA LEU A 57 11.56 34.59 21.70
C LEU A 57 12.36 34.11 20.48
N PHE A 58 12.06 34.64 19.28
CA PHE A 58 12.73 34.22 18.05
C PHE A 58 14.15 34.79 17.88
N SER A 59 14.48 35.89 18.56
CA SER A 59 15.85 36.42 18.59
C SER A 59 16.77 35.68 19.56
N SER A 60 16.22 34.92 20.51
CA SER A 60 17.02 34.23 21.52
C SER A 60 17.62 32.94 20.96
N PRO A 61 18.95 32.76 20.96
CA PRO A 61 19.57 31.51 20.52
C PRO A 61 19.22 30.34 21.44
N VAL A 62 18.97 30.62 22.73
CA VAL A 62 18.59 29.61 23.73
C VAL A 62 17.28 28.91 23.35
N PHE A 63 16.35 29.62 22.70
CA PHE A 63 15.10 29.03 22.22
C PHE A 63 15.34 27.90 21.22
N TYR A 64 16.22 28.09 20.23
CA TYR A 64 16.51 27.06 19.24
C TYR A 64 17.21 25.85 19.85
N PHE A 65 18.16 26.07 20.76
CA PHE A 65 18.82 24.98 21.49
C PHE A 65 17.84 24.18 22.33
N THR A 66 16.96 24.84 23.10
CA THR A 66 15.97 24.15 23.93
C THR A 66 14.95 23.37 23.11
N VAL A 67 14.48 23.93 21.98
CA VAL A 67 13.57 23.25 21.06
C VAL A 67 14.18 22.00 20.44
N LEU A 68 15.50 21.94 20.24
CA LEU A 68 16.18 20.76 19.72
C LEU A 68 16.57 19.76 20.82
N LEU A 69 17.19 20.26 21.90
CA LEU A 69 17.83 19.44 22.92
C LEU A 69 16.82 18.73 23.82
N ILE A 70 15.74 19.41 24.20
CA ILE A 70 14.70 18.82 25.08
C ILE A 70 14.04 17.61 24.40
N PRO A 71 13.53 17.69 23.15
CA PRO A 71 12.96 16.52 22.48
C PRO A 71 13.93 15.36 22.33
N VAL A 72 15.20 15.63 22.00
CA VAL A 72 16.21 14.57 21.87
C VAL A 72 16.39 13.82 23.17
N ILE A 73 16.57 14.52 24.29
CA ILE A 73 16.75 13.87 25.60
C ILE A 73 15.50 13.10 26.01
N CYS A 74 14.31 13.68 25.85
CA CYS A 74 13.05 13.00 26.20
C CYS A 74 12.80 11.75 25.35
N LEU A 75 13.15 11.77 24.06
CA LEU A 75 12.90 10.68 23.13
C LEU A 75 14.01 9.60 23.17
N LEU A 76 15.20 9.91 23.70
CA LEU A 76 16.30 8.96 23.75
C LEU A 76 15.94 7.69 24.52
N ARG A 77 15.25 7.82 25.66
CA ARG A 77 14.75 6.66 26.43
C ARG A 77 13.75 5.84 25.61
N ASP A 78 12.77 6.49 24.99
CA ASP A 78 11.72 5.83 24.20
C ASP A 78 12.33 5.12 22.97
N TYR A 79 13.30 5.74 22.32
CA TYR A 79 14.04 5.18 21.20
C TYR A 79 14.88 3.98 21.62
N ALA A 80 15.64 4.09 22.72
CA ALA A 80 16.44 3.00 23.26
C ALA A 80 15.56 1.79 23.62
N TRP A 81 14.41 2.02 24.25
CA TRP A 81 13.45 0.96 24.56
C TRP A 81 12.88 0.28 23.31
N LYS A 82 12.49 1.07 22.29
CA LYS A 82 12.03 0.52 21.01
C LYS A 82 13.11 -0.32 20.33
N TYR A 83 14.36 0.15 20.37
CA TYR A 83 15.51 -0.54 19.79
C TYR A 83 15.80 -1.87 20.50
N VAL A 84 15.90 -1.86 21.83
CA VAL A 84 16.15 -3.07 22.64
C VAL A 84 15.08 -4.12 22.41
N LYS A 85 13.80 -3.71 22.40
CA LYS A 85 12.68 -4.62 22.15
C LYS A 85 12.76 -5.25 20.75
N ARG A 86 13.22 -4.50 19.74
CA ARG A 86 13.33 -5.01 18.37
C ARG A 86 14.54 -5.94 18.18
N MET A 87 15.67 -5.65 18.82
CA MET A 87 16.91 -6.42 18.67
C MET A 87 16.96 -7.67 19.55
N TYR A 88 16.67 -7.54 20.84
CA TYR A 88 16.90 -8.63 21.81
C TYR A 88 15.63 -9.43 22.15
N HIS A 89 14.44 -8.85 21.98
CA HIS A 89 13.17 -9.52 22.27
C HIS A 89 12.15 -9.40 21.12
N PRO A 90 12.50 -9.87 19.90
CA PRO A 90 11.60 -9.80 18.77
C PRO A 90 10.34 -10.64 19.02
N ARG A 91 9.20 -10.11 18.57
CA ARG A 91 7.90 -10.79 18.57
C ARG A 91 7.64 -11.34 17.17
N SER A 92 6.74 -12.32 17.04
CA SER A 92 6.45 -12.99 15.77
C SER A 92 6.13 -12.01 14.62
N TYR A 93 5.39 -10.93 14.90
CA TYR A 93 5.08 -9.91 13.90
C TYR A 93 6.29 -9.09 13.45
N HIS A 94 7.31 -8.87 14.32
CA HIS A 94 8.55 -8.20 13.92
C HIS A 94 9.35 -9.04 12.91
N VAL A 95 9.37 -10.36 13.12
CA VAL A 95 10.01 -11.30 12.19
C VAL A 95 9.31 -11.26 10.83
N VAL A 96 7.97 -11.29 10.81
CA VAL A 96 7.20 -11.19 9.55
C VAL A 96 7.46 -9.86 8.83
N GLN A 97 7.53 -8.74 9.56
CA GLN A 97 7.85 -7.43 8.97
C GLN A 97 9.22 -7.42 8.29
N GLU A 98 10.21 -8.08 8.88
CA GLU A 98 11.56 -8.17 8.31
C GLU A 98 11.58 -9.07 7.06
N ILE A 99 10.90 -10.21 7.09
CA ILE A 99 10.73 -11.08 5.92
C ILE A 99 10.08 -10.32 4.76
N GLN A 100 9.01 -9.56 5.05
CA GLN A 100 8.34 -8.71 4.06
C GLN A 100 9.26 -7.61 3.52
N LYS A 101 10.05 -6.96 4.38
CA LYS A 101 10.97 -5.88 4.00
C LYS A 101 12.08 -6.38 3.07
N PHE A 102 12.67 -7.53 3.38
CA PHE A 102 13.70 -8.14 2.54
C PHE A 102 13.11 -8.90 1.35
N ASN A 103 11.78 -8.96 1.24
CA ASN A 103 11.03 -9.69 0.24
C ASN A 103 11.64 -11.07 -0.02
N ILE A 104 12.01 -11.77 1.07
CA ILE A 104 12.62 -13.09 0.97
C ILE A 104 11.59 -13.92 0.20
N PRO A 105 11.90 -14.37 -1.02
CA PRO A 105 10.94 -15.13 -1.79
C PRO A 105 10.59 -16.35 -0.94
N ASP A 106 9.31 -16.49 -0.65
CA ASP A 106 8.79 -17.67 0.04
C ASP A 106 9.04 -18.82 -0.94
N TYR A 107 10.23 -19.42 -0.86
CA TYR A 107 10.68 -20.48 -1.77
C TYR A 107 9.85 -21.70 -1.42
N ARG A 108 8.65 -21.76 -1.99
CA ARG A 108 7.78 -22.92 -2.01
C ARG A 108 7.97 -23.61 -3.36
N PRO A 109 9.09 -24.34 -3.59
CA PRO A 109 9.34 -25.04 -4.86
C PRO A 109 8.20 -26.02 -5.16
N ARG A 110 7.56 -26.53 -4.10
CA ARG A 110 6.41 -27.44 -4.18
C ARG A 110 5.16 -26.76 -4.75
N MET A 111 5.01 -25.44 -4.65
CA MET A 111 3.75 -24.78 -5.04
C MET A 111 3.65 -24.56 -6.54
N GLU A 112 4.75 -24.21 -7.21
CA GLU A 112 4.77 -24.12 -8.68
C GLU A 112 4.62 -25.50 -9.33
N GLN A 113 5.34 -26.51 -8.79
CA GLN A 113 5.19 -27.90 -9.21
C GLN A 113 3.77 -28.42 -8.95
N PHE A 114 3.18 -28.13 -7.79
CA PHE A 114 1.80 -28.48 -7.46
C PHE A 114 0.81 -27.79 -8.39
N GLN A 115 0.98 -26.50 -8.71
CA GLN A 115 0.13 -25.80 -9.66
C GLN A 115 0.22 -26.41 -11.07
N LYS A 116 1.42 -26.78 -11.54
CA LYS A 116 1.60 -27.48 -12.82
C LYS A 116 0.92 -28.85 -12.80
N ALA A 117 1.08 -29.62 -11.72
CA ALA A 117 0.42 -30.91 -11.54
C ALA A 117 -1.10 -30.78 -11.51
N VAL A 118 -1.65 -29.84 -10.75
CA VAL A 118 -3.10 -29.58 -10.67
C VAL A 118 -3.67 -29.12 -12.02
N LYS A 119 -2.98 -28.23 -12.73
CA LYS A 119 -3.38 -27.81 -14.10
C LYS A 119 -3.40 -29.01 -15.05
N LYS A 120 -2.39 -29.89 -14.99
CA LYS A 120 -2.34 -31.12 -15.78
C LYS A 120 -3.50 -32.05 -15.44
N VAL A 121 -3.75 -32.31 -14.16
CA VAL A 121 -4.89 -33.14 -13.70
C VAL A 121 -6.22 -32.56 -14.17
N ARG A 122 -6.41 -31.24 -14.07
CA ARG A 122 -7.64 -30.57 -14.53
C ARG A 122 -7.84 -30.69 -16.05
N ALA A 123 -6.78 -30.55 -16.85
CA ALA A 123 -6.84 -30.74 -18.29
C ALA A 123 -7.20 -32.19 -18.66
N VAL A 124 -6.57 -33.16 -17.99
CA VAL A 124 -6.87 -34.59 -18.17
C VAL A 124 -8.31 -34.91 -17.76
N GLN A 125 -8.82 -34.35 -16.66
CA GLN A 125 -10.22 -34.53 -16.27
C GLN A 125 -11.21 -33.93 -17.28
N ARG A 126 -10.88 -32.80 -17.91
CA ARG A 126 -11.70 -32.22 -19.00
C ARG A 126 -11.70 -33.12 -20.22
N LEU A 127 -10.54 -33.65 -20.62
CA LEU A 127 -10.42 -34.63 -21.71
C LEU A 127 -11.20 -35.90 -21.43
N ARG A 128 -11.17 -36.43 -20.19
CA ARG A 128 -11.98 -37.60 -19.81
C ARG A 128 -13.49 -37.32 -19.77
N ARG A 129 -13.91 -36.06 -19.74
CA ARG A 129 -15.32 -35.63 -19.78
C ARG A 129 -15.76 -35.17 -21.17
N THR A 130 -14.95 -35.32 -22.21
CA THR A 130 -15.40 -35.01 -23.57
C THR A 130 -16.48 -36.02 -23.98
N ARG A 131 -17.60 -35.50 -24.50
CA ARG A 131 -18.80 -36.29 -24.81
C ARG A 131 -18.74 -37.01 -26.16
N GLY A 132 -17.54 -37.24 -26.71
CA GLY A 132 -17.36 -37.96 -27.98
C GLY A 132 -17.98 -37.28 -29.20
N PHE A 133 -18.21 -35.96 -29.16
CA PHE A 133 -18.69 -35.23 -30.34
C PHE A 133 -17.61 -35.22 -31.42
N ALA A 134 -17.90 -35.85 -32.55
CA ALA A 134 -17.09 -35.82 -33.76
C ALA A 134 -18.01 -35.55 -34.94
N PHE A 135 -17.64 -34.59 -35.76
CA PHE A 135 -18.39 -34.21 -36.97
C PHE A 135 -17.37 -34.07 -38.09
N SER A 136 -17.56 -34.84 -39.16
CA SER A 136 -16.71 -34.83 -40.34
C SER A 136 -17.51 -34.16 -41.46
N GLN A 137 -17.26 -32.88 -41.69
CA GLN A 137 -17.88 -32.08 -42.74
C GLN A 137 -16.78 -31.35 -43.51
N ASN A 138 -16.87 -31.31 -44.83
CA ASN A 138 -15.93 -30.55 -45.64
C ASN A 138 -16.36 -29.08 -45.66
N GLU A 139 -15.45 -28.16 -45.33
CA GLU A 139 -15.72 -26.71 -45.30
C GLU A 139 -15.97 -26.08 -46.68
N SER A 140 -15.91 -26.87 -47.75
CA SER A 140 -16.05 -26.43 -49.16
C SER A 140 -17.44 -25.88 -49.52
N GLY A 141 -18.37 -25.78 -48.58
CA GLY A 141 -19.71 -25.18 -48.77
C GLY A 141 -20.62 -25.94 -49.73
N GLN A 142 -20.16 -27.06 -50.27
CA GLN A 142 -20.87 -27.86 -51.28
C GLN A 142 -22.21 -28.39 -50.77
N GLU A 143 -22.31 -28.70 -49.48
CA GLU A 143 -23.53 -29.25 -48.86
C GLU A 143 -24.71 -28.28 -48.90
N ALA A 144 -24.48 -26.99 -48.64
CA ALA A 144 -25.52 -25.97 -48.71
C ALA A 144 -26.03 -25.76 -50.14
N HIS A 145 -25.15 -25.90 -51.13
CA HIS A 145 -25.52 -25.87 -52.53
C HIS A 145 -26.29 -27.14 -52.93
N LEU A 146 -25.81 -28.32 -52.56
CA LEU A 146 -26.44 -29.61 -52.87
C LEU A 146 -27.90 -29.66 -52.36
N ILE A 147 -28.17 -29.18 -51.15
CA ILE A 147 -29.55 -29.16 -50.58
C ILE A 147 -30.53 -28.37 -51.46
N ARG A 148 -30.09 -27.30 -52.12
CA ARG A 148 -30.97 -26.44 -52.95
C ARG A 148 -31.23 -26.99 -54.34
N VAL A 149 -30.39 -27.90 -54.82
CA VAL A 149 -30.41 -28.40 -56.21
C VAL A 149 -31.27 -29.65 -56.34
N TYR A 150 -31.40 -30.45 -55.28
CA TYR A 150 -32.14 -31.71 -55.33
C TYR A 150 -33.57 -31.54 -54.77
N ASP A 151 -34.56 -31.83 -55.62
CA ASP A 151 -35.95 -32.03 -55.21
C ASP A 151 -36.28 -33.53 -55.20
N THR A 152 -36.57 -34.09 -54.03
CA THR A 152 -36.83 -35.53 -53.84
C THR A 152 -38.25 -35.94 -54.19
N THR A 153 -39.15 -34.98 -54.47
CA THR A 153 -40.55 -35.28 -54.82
C THR A 153 -40.73 -35.62 -56.31
N VAL A 154 -39.73 -35.29 -57.14
CA VAL A 154 -39.77 -35.53 -58.58
C VAL A 154 -39.18 -36.91 -58.91
N ALA A 155 -39.98 -37.76 -59.57
CA ALA A 155 -39.50 -39.06 -60.03
C ALA A 155 -38.43 -38.89 -61.12
N LYS A 156 -37.37 -39.70 -61.07
CA LYS A 156 -36.29 -39.67 -62.07
C LYS A 156 -36.89 -39.84 -63.47
N PRO A 157 -36.57 -38.96 -64.43
CA PRO A 157 -37.07 -39.11 -65.80
C PRO A 157 -36.60 -40.45 -66.36
N LYS A 158 -37.55 -41.29 -66.78
CA LYS A 158 -37.27 -42.48 -67.58
C LYS A 158 -37.00 -41.98 -68.99
N GLY A 159 -35.76 -42.10 -69.42
CA GLY A 159 -35.38 -41.85 -70.81
C GLY A 159 -36.11 -42.75 -71.78
#